data_AF-A0A3D5SPL8-F1
#
_entry.id   AF-A0A3D5SPL8-F1
#
_cell.length_a   1.000
_cell.length_b   1.000
_cell.length_c   1.000
_cell.angle_alpha   90.00
_cell.angle_beta   90.00
_cell.angle_gamma   90.00
#
_symmetry.space_group_name_H-M   'P 1'
#
loop_
_entity.id
_entity.type
_entity.pdbx_description
1 polymer ?
#
loop_
_entity_poly.entity_id
_entity_poly.type
_entity_poly.pdbx_seq_one_letter_code
_entity_poly.pdbx_strand_id
1 'polypeptide(L)' 'RYCDPRNEAEPFSPDIARQWTPVDQYIGGDSHAVMHLIYTRFWTKFMRDIGLVSFDEPVKKLLTQG' A
#
# COMPACT_ATOMS: atom_id res chain seq x y z
N ARG A 1 -1.39 0.76 -7.46
CA ARG A 1 -2.38 1.11 -8.51
C ARG A 1 -2.62 2.61 -8.66
N TYR A 2 -2.93 3.35 -7.59
CA TYR A 2 -3.09 4.82 -7.70
C TYR A 2 -1.88 5.55 -8.32
N CYS A 3 -0.67 5.06 -8.04
CA CYS A 3 0.58 5.60 -8.61
C CYS A 3 0.71 5.39 -10.12
N ASP A 4 0.04 4.38 -10.67
CA ASP A 4 0.12 3.99 -12.08
C ASP A 4 -1.24 3.46 -12.58
N PRO A 5 -2.23 4.36 -12.77
CA PRO A 5 -3.63 3.97 -12.92
C PRO A 5 -4.01 3.53 -14.34
N ARG A 6 -3.16 3.77 -15.35
CA ARG A 6 -3.43 3.49 -16.77
C ARG A 6 -2.64 2.31 -17.33
N ASN A 7 -1.85 1.64 -16.50
CA ASN A 7 -1.09 0.47 -16.92
C ASN A 7 -2.01 -0.74 -17.09
N GLU A 8 -2.02 -1.32 -18.28
CA GLU A 8 -2.85 -2.48 -18.61
C GLU A 8 -2.05 -3.79 -18.67
N ALA A 9 -0.71 -3.72 -18.62
CA ALA A 9 0.17 -4.87 -18.71
C ALA A 9 0.45 -5.52 -17.35
N GLU A 10 0.45 -4.73 -16.28
CA GLU A 10 0.79 -5.14 -14.92
C GLU A 10 -0.05 -4.38 -13.88
N PRO A 11 -0.07 -4.81 -12.61
CA PRO A 11 -0.81 -4.09 -11.56
C PRO A 11 -0.37 -2.62 -11.40
N PHE A 12 0.94 -2.37 -11.52
CA PHE A 12 1.61 -1.07 -11.54
C PHE A 12 3.10 -1.29 -11.82
N SER A 13 3.77 -0.34 -12.48
CA SER A 13 5.23 -0.36 -12.60
C SER A 13 5.91 -0.26 -11.22
N PRO A 14 6.84 -1.18 -10.86
CA PRO A 14 7.59 -1.11 -9.61
C PRO A 14 8.38 0.19 -9.44
N ASP A 15 8.93 0.74 -10.52
CA ASP A 15 9.71 1.97 -10.49
C ASP A 15 8.83 3.19 -10.23
N ILE A 16 7.63 3.25 -10.83
CA ILE A 16 6.66 4.30 -10.54
C ILE A 16 6.16 4.16 -9.09
N ALA A 17 5.83 2.95 -8.64
CA ALA A 17 5.36 2.73 -7.27
C ALA A 17 6.41 3.15 -6.24
N ARG A 18 7.70 2.87 -6.47
CA ARG A 18 8.81 3.24 -5.56
C ARG A 18 8.91 4.75 -5.30
N GLN A 19 8.46 5.59 -6.24
CA GLN A 19 8.48 7.04 -6.08
C GLN A 19 7.44 7.55 -5.08
N TRP A 20 6.34 6.82 -4.91
CA TRP A 20 5.16 7.27 -4.16
C TRP A 20 4.88 6.44 -2.90
N THR A 21 5.59 5.34 -2.71
CA THR A 21 5.33 4.37 -1.64
C THR A 21 6.58 4.11 -0.79
N PRO A 22 6.42 3.74 0.49
CA PRO A 22 5.15 3.55 1.20
C PRO A 22 4.45 4.88 1.53
N VAL A 23 3.13 4.81 1.79
CA VAL A 23 2.29 5.99 2.06
C VAL A 23 2.78 6.68 3.33
N ASP A 24 3.09 7.97 3.25
CA ASP A 24 3.60 8.72 4.41
C ASP A 24 2.53 8.91 5.50
N GLN A 25 1.31 9.29 5.10
CA GLN A 25 0.18 9.53 5.99
C GLN A 25 -1.08 8.88 5.43
N TYR A 26 -1.68 7.98 6.19
CA TYR A 26 -3.00 7.39 5.90
C TYR A 26 -3.99 7.86 6.96
N ILE A 27 -5.18 8.28 6.53
CA ILE A 27 -6.25 8.82 7.38
C ILE A 27 -7.50 7.96 7.16
N GLY A 28 -8.02 7.32 8.21
CA GLY A 28 -9.20 6.43 8.13
C GLY A 28 -9.83 6.14 9.50
N GLY A 29 -11.07 5.65 9.55
CA GLY A 29 -11.74 5.33 10.82
C GLY A 29 -11.16 4.09 11.53
N ASP A 30 -11.37 4.01 12.85
CA ASP A 30 -10.96 2.87 13.71
C ASP A 30 -11.66 1.56 13.34
N SER A 31 -12.86 1.64 12.77
CA SER A 31 -13.68 0.53 12.26
C SER A 31 -12.96 -0.37 11.26
N HIS A 32 -11.84 0.09 10.68
CA HIS A 32 -11.05 -0.66 9.70
C HIS A 32 -9.87 -1.44 10.30
N ALA A 33 -9.68 -1.42 11.62
CA ALA A 33 -8.50 -1.97 12.31
C ALA A 33 -8.24 -3.47 12.03
N VAL A 34 -9.27 -4.32 12.09
CA VAL A 34 -9.11 -5.79 12.06
C VAL A 34 -9.30 -6.42 10.68
N MET A 35 -9.80 -5.67 9.70
CA MET A 35 -10.01 -6.16 8.34
C MET A 35 -9.10 -5.42 7.37
N HIS A 36 -9.57 -4.28 6.85
CA HIS A 36 -8.90 -3.54 5.78
C HIS A 36 -7.43 -3.26 6.08
N LEU A 37 -7.09 -2.81 7.30
CA LEU A 37 -5.70 -2.51 7.64
C LEU A 37 -4.84 -3.79 7.74
N ILE A 38 -5.40 -4.91 8.20
CA ILE A 38 -4.69 -6.20 8.18
C ILE A 38 -4.49 -6.70 6.74
N TYR A 39 -5.53 -6.64 5.91
CA TYR A 39 -5.44 -7.03 4.50
C TYR A 39 -4.45 -6.17 3.72
N THR A 40 -4.41 -4.87 3.99
CA THR A 40 -3.44 -3.96 3.36
C THR A 40 -2.01 -4.39 3.68
N ARG A 41 -1.71 -4.70 4.96
CA ARG A 41 -0.38 -5.19 5.36
C ARG A 41 -0.04 -6.54 4.75
N PHE A 42 -0.99 -7.47 4.72
CA PHE A 42 -0.81 -8.77 4.08
C PHE A 42 -0.44 -8.63 2.60
N TRP A 43 -1.22 -7.85 1.84
CA TRP A 43 -0.97 -7.64 0.41
C TRP A 43 0.37 -6.96 0.16
N THR A 44 0.79 -6.01 1.00
CA THR A 44 2.12 -5.41 0.89
C THR A 44 3.24 -6.43 1.02
N LYS A 45 3.17 -7.30 2.02
CA LYS A 45 4.19 -8.34 2.23
C LYS A 45 4.19 -9.37 1.11
N PHE A 46 3.00 -9.79 0.65
CA PHE A 46 2.89 -10.65 -0.53
C PHE A 46 3.53 -9.99 -1.78
N MET A 47 3.21 -8.73 -2.06
CA MET A 47 3.77 -7.99 -3.20
C MET A 47 5.29 -7.83 -3.09
N ARG A 48 5.81 -7.67 -1.88
CA ARG A 48 7.26 -7.63 -1.62
C ARG A 48 7.89 -8.99 -1.94
N ASP A 49 7.27 -10.08 -1.49
CA ASP A 49 7.80 -11.44 -1.66
C ASP A 49 7.84 -11.86 -3.14
N ILE A 50 6.93 -11.33 -3.97
CA ILE A 50 6.95 -11.52 -5.44
C ILE A 50 7.74 -10.43 -6.20
N GLY A 51 8.42 -9.53 -5.49
CA GLY A 51 9.32 -8.53 -6.08
C GLY A 51 8.65 -7.29 -6.69
N LEU A 52 7.35 -7.07 -6.48
CA LEU A 52 6.65 -5.88 -6.98
C LEU A 52 6.93 -4.62 -6.17
N VAL A 53 7.27 -4.75 -4.88
CA VAL A 53 7.65 -3.64 -4.01
C VAL A 53 8.85 -4.02 -3.14
N SER A 54 9.52 -3.02 -2.57
CA SER A 54 10.74 -3.21 -1.77
C SER A 54 10.61 -2.75 -0.31
N PHE A 55 9.39 -2.68 0.22
CA PHE A 55 9.10 -2.20 1.58
C PHE A 55 8.19 -3.16 2.34
N ASP A 56 8.26 -3.12 3.67
CA ASP A 56 7.59 -4.10 4.53
C ASP A 56 6.19 -3.70 4.99
N GLU A 57 5.94 -2.40 5.13
CA GLU A 57 4.67 -1.85 5.64
C GLU A 57 4.13 -0.78 4.68
N PRO A 58 2.81 -0.80 4.38
CA PRO A 58 2.21 0.09 3.38
C PRO A 58 2.15 1.55 3.79
N VAL A 59 2.17 1.83 5.09
CA VAL A 59 1.86 3.13 5.68
C VAL A 59 2.88 3.43 6.77
N LYS A 60 3.50 4.61 6.74
CA LYS A 60 4.43 5.09 7.77
C LYS A 60 3.70 5.67 8.97
N LYS A 61 2.64 6.45 8.75
CA LYS A 61 1.80 7.03 9.81
C LYS A 61 0.32 6.79 9.52
N LEU A 62 -0.37 6.18 10.47
CA LEU A 62 -1.83 6.04 10.48
C LEU A 62 -2.40 7.07 11.46
N LEU A 63 -3.30 7.92 10.98
CA LEU A 63 -4.13 8.78 11.83
C LEU A 63 -5.55 8.26 11.74
N THR A 64 -6.11 7.86 12.87
CA THR A 64 -7.52 7.47 12.93
C THR A 64 -8.38 8.67 13.28
N GLN A 65 -9.21 9.15 12.34
CA GLN A 65 -10.19 10.19 12.65
C GLN A 65 -11.47 9.57 13.21
N GLY A 66 -11.90 10.06 14.36
CA GLY A 66 -13.03 9.55 15.13
C GLY A 66 -12.99 10.08 16.55
#